data_AF-A0A927UZA9-F1
#
_entry.id   AF-A0A927UZA9-F1
#
_cell.length_a   1.000
_cell.length_b   1.000
_cell.length_c   1.000
_cell.angle_alpha   90.00
_cell.angle_beta   90.00
_cell.angle_gamma   90.00
#
_symmetry.space_group_name_H-M   'P 1'
#
loop_
_entity.id
_entity.type
_entity.pdbx_description
1 polymer ?
#
loop_
_entity_poly.entity_id
_entity_poly.type
_entity_poly.pdbx_seq_one_letter_code
_entity_poly.pdbx_strand_id
1 'polypeptide(L)'
;MAWYDEAIFYHIYPLGMTGAPKQNSYEEPIHRINSLIPWISHIREIGCNAIYIGPLFESVGHGYETTDYKKLDSRLGTNEDLTNFVAECHKQDIRVILDGVFNHTGRDFFAFRDIRINRENSRYKDWYCNVNFCGNNSYNDGFSYENWGGYDLLAKLNQHNPEVKEYICDVIRFWVNEYDIDGIRLDAADVMEFEYMKALRNVANEVKKDFWLMGEVIHGNYSRWVNEGTLHSVTNYMLHKALYSGHNDHNYFEVAHTIKYVDDMVGNNFRLYSFVDNHDVERIYTKLNNKAHFVPVHIMLYTLPGIPAIYYGSEFGIEGRKEQFSDDSLRPALNYEDYKNSVNTNPYTKLIATLGKIRKNTSALVYGDFKELILQNTYYAYSRTIDGQSVVIAVNNADEDISMRLPVSNETEYTGALSGEKVSVNDGCINVKVAANSGEIWIPTKLNHEDIGSIDSVETRKMPELKETVEPPKSTESVEPVETPEVVEPVEMPETEEAVETPKPKEPLNTLKSKEPVEPPEPTESVEPVETPEAERIVNENTAYEDMSVEELQEVILEKMKRNGPVTEYMRGTVRENTHHGSLVTWAKSFG
;
A
#
# COMPACT_ATOMS: atom_id res chain seq x y z
N MET A 1 19.52 20.44 1.77
CA MET A 1 19.01 19.07 1.94
C MET A 1 17.66 19.19 2.61
N ALA A 2 16.69 18.39 2.21
CA ALA A 2 15.36 18.44 2.79
C ALA A 2 15.28 17.48 3.98
N TRP A 3 14.38 17.72 4.93
CA TRP A 3 14.24 16.86 6.11
C TRP A 3 13.91 15.40 5.74
N TYR A 4 13.21 15.19 4.62
CA TYR A 4 12.79 13.87 4.17
C TYR A 4 13.93 13.00 3.63
N ASP A 5 15.11 13.57 3.34
CA ASP A 5 16.28 12.79 2.92
C ASP A 5 16.78 11.89 4.07
N GLU A 6 16.77 12.41 5.30
CA GLU A 6 17.15 11.73 6.54
C GLU A 6 15.95 11.08 7.26
N ALA A 7 14.79 11.01 6.61
CA ALA A 7 13.60 10.49 7.25
C ALA A 7 13.65 8.96 7.44
N ILE A 8 13.01 8.54 8.53
CA ILE A 8 12.64 7.17 8.87
C ILE A 8 11.17 7.27 9.28
N PHE A 9 10.30 6.72 8.44
CA PHE A 9 8.86 6.87 8.55
C PHE A 9 8.24 5.80 9.45
N TYR A 10 7.20 6.19 10.19
CA TYR A 10 6.31 5.30 10.90
C TYR A 10 4.89 5.48 10.36
N HIS A 11 4.32 4.41 9.81
CA HIS A 11 3.05 4.40 9.10
C HIS A 11 1.94 3.86 10.00
N ILE A 12 0.98 4.73 10.34
CA ILE A 12 -0.17 4.44 11.20
C ILE A 12 -1.43 4.36 10.33
N TYR A 13 -2.22 3.29 10.47
CA TYR A 13 -3.61 3.28 9.99
C TYR A 13 -4.54 3.59 11.19
N PRO A 14 -5.05 4.82 11.33
CA PRO A 14 -5.54 5.32 12.62
C PRO A 14 -6.84 4.67 13.07
N LEU A 15 -7.76 4.38 12.14
CA LEU A 15 -9.02 3.68 12.43
C LEU A 15 -8.76 2.29 13.03
N GLY A 16 -7.85 1.52 12.42
CA GLY A 16 -7.45 0.20 12.90
C GLY A 16 -6.72 0.27 14.23
N MET A 17 -5.62 1.04 14.29
CA MET A 17 -4.76 1.15 15.47
C MET A 17 -5.52 1.55 16.74
N THR A 18 -6.51 2.44 16.62
CA THR A 18 -7.32 2.92 17.75
C THR A 18 -8.56 2.06 18.06
N GLY A 19 -8.82 0.99 17.29
CA GLY A 19 -10.03 0.18 17.45
C GLY A 19 -11.32 0.96 17.15
N ALA A 20 -11.29 1.86 16.17
CA ALA A 20 -12.46 2.61 15.74
C ALA A 20 -13.52 1.66 15.12
N PRO A 21 -14.84 1.95 15.28
CA PRO A 21 -15.88 1.18 14.62
C PRO A 21 -15.72 1.16 13.09
N LYS A 22 -15.96 0.00 12.46
CA LYS A 22 -15.83 -0.19 11.00
C LYS A 22 -16.76 0.69 10.15
N GLN A 23 -17.83 1.20 10.74
CA GLN A 23 -18.81 2.08 10.10
C GLN A 23 -18.95 3.34 10.95
N ASN A 24 -19.07 4.48 10.30
CA ASN A 24 -19.36 5.75 10.94
C ASN A 24 -20.88 5.94 11.05
N SER A 25 -21.39 6.02 12.28
CA SER A 25 -22.80 6.36 12.54
C SER A 25 -23.07 7.87 12.52
N TYR A 26 -22.03 8.71 12.35
CA TYR A 26 -22.06 10.17 12.45
C TYR A 26 -22.57 10.68 13.81
N GLU A 27 -22.38 9.87 14.85
CA GLU A 27 -22.64 10.22 16.26
C GLU A 27 -21.57 11.19 16.82
N GLU A 28 -21.76 11.59 18.08
CA GLU A 28 -20.85 12.47 18.81
C GLU A 28 -19.38 11.97 18.77
N PRO A 29 -18.39 12.85 18.54
CA PRO A 29 -17.01 12.45 18.40
C PRO A 29 -16.44 11.71 19.61
N ILE A 30 -15.66 10.66 19.35
CA ILE A 30 -14.90 9.94 20.38
C ILE A 30 -13.42 10.20 20.11
N HIS A 31 -12.76 10.87 21.06
CA HIS A 31 -11.39 11.40 20.98
C HIS A 31 -10.27 10.32 20.97
N ARG A 32 -10.41 9.28 20.13
CA ARG A 32 -9.49 8.15 20.02
C ARG A 32 -8.09 8.55 19.55
N ILE A 33 -7.94 9.59 18.74
CA ILE A 33 -6.63 10.04 18.24
C ILE A 33 -5.68 10.46 19.38
N ASN A 34 -6.21 10.94 20.52
CA ASN A 34 -5.40 11.24 21.70
C ASN A 34 -4.73 9.99 22.31
N SER A 35 -5.24 8.79 22.05
CA SER A 35 -4.57 7.54 22.45
C SER A 35 -3.29 7.26 21.64
N LEU A 36 -3.06 7.98 20.53
CA LEU A 36 -1.83 7.93 19.74
C LEU A 36 -0.70 8.81 20.33
N ILE A 37 -1.01 9.77 21.22
CA ILE A 37 0.00 10.69 21.78
C ILE A 37 1.14 9.97 22.52
N PRO A 38 0.89 8.95 23.38
CA PRO A 38 1.98 8.20 24.02
C PRO A 38 2.92 7.48 23.03
N TRP A 39 2.39 7.08 21.87
CA TRP A 39 3.17 6.40 20.83
C TRP A 39 4.20 7.31 20.17
N ILE A 40 3.99 8.64 20.14
CA ILE A 40 4.95 9.61 19.58
C ILE A 40 6.34 9.44 20.23
N SER A 41 6.37 9.25 21.55
CA SER A 41 7.61 9.02 22.31
C SER A 41 8.29 7.69 21.95
N HIS A 42 7.50 6.64 21.72
CA HIS A 42 8.00 5.33 21.29
C HIS A 42 8.57 5.37 19.86
N ILE A 43 7.84 6.02 18.94
CA ILE A 43 8.23 6.24 17.53
C ILE A 43 9.60 6.96 17.48
N ARG A 44 9.80 7.97 18.34
CA ARG A 44 11.09 8.64 18.50
C ARG A 44 12.18 7.72 19.06
N GLU A 45 11.86 6.89 20.05
CA GLU A 45 12.81 5.96 20.70
C GLU A 45 13.34 4.89 19.75
N ILE A 46 12.47 4.37 18.86
CA ILE A 46 12.87 3.45 17.78
C ILE A 46 13.59 4.14 16.61
N GLY A 47 13.78 5.47 16.68
CA GLY A 47 14.56 6.26 15.74
C GLY A 47 13.79 6.84 14.56
N CYS A 48 12.45 6.69 14.52
CA CYS A 48 11.62 7.34 13.50
C CYS A 48 11.48 8.84 13.78
N ASN A 49 11.36 9.65 12.72
CA ASN A 49 11.27 11.11 12.77
C ASN A 49 10.17 11.68 11.85
N ALA A 50 9.37 10.81 11.24
CA ALA A 50 8.20 11.18 10.45
C ALA A 50 7.07 10.17 10.68
N ILE A 51 5.84 10.64 10.85
CA ILE A 51 4.63 9.83 10.91
C ILE A 51 3.85 10.06 9.61
N TYR A 52 3.62 8.99 8.86
CA TYR A 52 2.58 8.95 7.84
C TYR A 52 1.33 8.35 8.48
N ILE A 53 0.29 9.16 8.63
CA ILE A 53 -1.02 8.73 9.12
C ILE A 53 -1.94 8.54 7.91
N GLY A 54 -2.47 7.33 7.77
CA GLY A 54 -3.45 6.94 6.76
C GLY A 54 -4.78 7.70 6.92
N PRO A 55 -5.82 7.34 6.15
CA PRO A 55 -7.04 8.14 6.08
C PRO A 55 -7.69 8.39 7.45
N LEU A 56 -7.93 9.67 7.72
CA LEU A 56 -8.36 10.19 9.02
C LEU A 56 -9.50 11.22 8.91
N PHE A 57 -9.80 11.70 7.71
CA PHE A 57 -10.89 12.63 7.45
C PHE A 57 -12.23 11.90 7.39
N GLU A 58 -13.32 12.64 7.62
CA GLU A 58 -14.63 12.03 7.82
C GLU A 58 -15.04 11.13 6.64
N SER A 59 -15.44 9.91 6.97
CA SER A 59 -15.72 8.84 6.01
C SER A 59 -16.81 7.90 6.55
N VAL A 60 -17.32 7.01 5.69
CA VAL A 60 -18.41 6.07 6.05
C VAL A 60 -17.87 4.79 6.72
N GLY A 61 -16.68 4.35 6.32
CA GLY A 61 -16.19 2.98 6.43
C GLY A 61 -14.68 2.92 6.70
N HIS A 62 -13.88 2.52 5.70
CA HIS A 62 -12.44 2.30 5.88
C HIS A 62 -11.57 3.54 5.68
N GLY A 63 -12.15 4.72 5.44
CA GLY A 63 -11.44 6.00 5.40
C GLY A 63 -11.24 6.60 4.01
N TYR A 64 -11.33 5.79 2.96
CA TYR A 64 -11.10 6.21 1.57
C TYR A 64 -12.37 6.75 0.89
N GLU A 65 -13.54 6.32 1.36
CA GLU A 65 -14.85 6.89 1.03
C GLU A 65 -15.12 8.25 1.72
N THR A 66 -14.21 9.22 1.55
CA THR A 66 -14.23 10.54 2.21
C THR A 66 -15.53 11.31 1.93
N THR A 67 -16.10 11.90 2.97
CA THR A 67 -17.36 12.66 2.97
C THR A 67 -17.17 14.14 3.35
N ASP A 68 -16.15 14.46 4.15
CA ASP A 68 -15.65 15.83 4.35
C ASP A 68 -14.12 15.83 4.56
N TYR A 69 -13.38 16.46 3.65
CA TYR A 69 -11.92 16.62 3.75
C TYR A 69 -11.47 17.62 4.82
N LYS A 70 -12.36 18.46 5.37
CA LYS A 70 -12.00 19.53 6.33
C LYS A 70 -12.36 19.18 7.78
N LYS A 71 -12.88 17.97 8.02
CA LYS A 71 -13.29 17.49 9.33
C LYS A 71 -12.62 16.15 9.64
N LEU A 72 -12.00 16.03 10.81
CA LEU A 72 -11.51 14.76 11.34
C LEU A 72 -12.69 13.79 11.49
N ASP A 73 -12.48 12.51 11.16
CA ASP A 73 -13.50 11.48 11.34
C ASP A 73 -13.96 11.42 12.81
N SER A 74 -15.28 11.49 13.03
CA SER A 74 -15.89 11.49 14.37
C SER A 74 -15.53 10.27 15.20
N ARG A 75 -15.16 9.15 14.58
CA ARG A 75 -14.67 7.96 15.30
C ARG A 75 -13.26 8.16 15.88
N LEU A 76 -12.50 9.14 15.37
CA LEU A 76 -11.16 9.51 15.81
C LEU A 76 -11.14 10.73 16.73
N GLY A 77 -12.06 11.70 16.55
CA GLY A 77 -12.22 12.86 17.43
C GLY A 77 -12.68 14.12 16.71
N THR A 78 -12.13 15.25 17.13
CA THR A 78 -12.38 16.59 16.57
C THR A 78 -11.14 17.18 15.91
N ASN A 79 -11.31 18.25 15.13
CA ASN A 79 -10.19 18.99 14.53
C ASN A 79 -9.19 19.50 15.60
N GLU A 80 -9.66 19.88 16.79
CA GLU A 80 -8.80 20.30 17.90
C GLU A 80 -7.88 19.16 18.38
N ASP A 81 -8.37 17.91 18.39
CA ASP A 81 -7.55 16.75 18.75
C ASP A 81 -6.46 16.48 17.71
N LEU A 82 -6.76 16.68 16.42
CA LEU A 82 -5.76 16.56 15.35
C LEU A 82 -4.69 17.66 15.46
N THR A 83 -5.10 18.92 15.66
CA THR A 83 -4.16 20.03 15.89
C THR A 83 -3.26 19.75 17.10
N ASN A 84 -3.82 19.24 18.20
CA ASN A 84 -3.07 18.86 19.39
C ASN A 84 -2.10 17.69 19.11
N PHE A 85 -2.54 16.65 18.39
CA PHE A 85 -1.70 15.52 18.00
C PHE A 85 -0.49 15.95 17.15
N VAL A 86 -0.70 16.80 16.14
CA VAL A 86 0.42 17.31 15.31
C VAL A 86 1.36 18.18 16.14
N ALA A 87 0.84 19.04 17.02
CA ALA A 87 1.66 19.84 17.93
C ALA A 87 2.50 18.99 18.89
N GLU A 88 1.99 17.85 19.39
CA GLU A 88 2.77 16.89 20.18
C GLU A 88 3.82 16.14 19.34
N CYS A 89 3.56 15.86 18.06
CA CYS A 89 4.57 15.31 17.15
C CYS A 89 5.74 16.30 16.96
N HIS A 90 5.44 17.56 16.65
CA HIS A 90 6.45 18.59 16.43
C HIS A 90 7.29 18.90 17.68
N LYS A 91 6.70 18.86 18.88
CA LYS A 91 7.44 18.97 20.16
C LYS A 91 8.52 17.90 20.35
N GLN A 92 8.42 16.79 19.60
CA GLN A 92 9.35 15.66 19.63
C GLN A 92 10.22 15.55 18.36
N ASP A 93 10.25 16.60 17.53
CA ASP A 93 10.93 16.65 16.22
C ASP A 93 10.38 15.63 15.19
N ILE A 94 9.13 15.18 15.35
CA ILE A 94 8.46 14.26 14.43
C ILE A 94 7.58 15.04 13.44
N ARG A 95 7.81 14.82 12.14
CA ARG A 95 7.03 15.38 11.02
C ARG A 95 5.72 14.62 10.84
N VAL A 96 4.66 15.28 10.39
CA VAL A 96 3.34 14.62 10.16
C VAL A 96 2.89 14.75 8.70
N ILE A 97 2.56 13.61 8.11
CA ILE A 97 2.18 13.43 6.71
C ILE A 97 0.80 12.79 6.68
N LEU A 98 -0.18 13.42 6.01
CA LEU A 98 -1.55 12.92 5.94
C LEU A 98 -1.84 12.20 4.62
N ASP A 99 -2.84 11.33 4.62
CA ASP A 99 -3.38 10.71 3.41
C ASP A 99 -4.33 11.65 2.64
N GLY A 100 -4.03 11.86 1.37
CA GLY A 100 -4.73 12.72 0.43
C GLY A 100 -5.48 11.88 -0.59
N VAL A 101 -6.70 11.47 -0.23
CA VAL A 101 -7.60 10.67 -1.08
C VAL A 101 -8.25 11.54 -2.15
N PHE A 102 -7.47 11.98 -3.14
CA PHE A 102 -7.86 13.03 -4.09
C PHE A 102 -8.28 12.52 -5.47
N ASN A 103 -8.33 11.20 -5.66
CA ASN A 103 -8.79 10.56 -6.91
C ASN A 103 -10.31 10.35 -6.94
N HIS A 104 -10.93 10.12 -5.78
CA HIS A 104 -12.35 9.79 -5.64
C HIS A 104 -12.92 10.31 -4.31
N THR A 105 -14.24 10.34 -4.17
CA THR A 105 -14.93 10.62 -2.90
C THR A 105 -15.91 9.50 -2.54
N GLY A 106 -16.32 9.45 -1.27
CA GLY A 106 -17.50 8.70 -0.87
C GLY A 106 -18.80 9.29 -1.43
N ARG A 107 -19.86 8.48 -1.44
CA ARG A 107 -21.22 8.88 -1.90
C ARG A 107 -21.93 9.90 -1.00
N ASP A 108 -21.47 10.06 0.23
CA ASP A 108 -22.00 11.05 1.19
C ASP A 108 -21.26 12.40 1.14
N PHE A 109 -20.27 12.55 0.26
CA PHE A 109 -19.63 13.83 -0.02
C PHE A 109 -20.63 14.86 -0.56
N PHE A 110 -20.51 16.13 -0.13
CA PHE A 110 -21.54 17.15 -0.39
C PHE A 110 -21.87 17.33 -1.88
N ALA A 111 -20.86 17.28 -2.76
CA ALA A 111 -21.02 17.45 -4.19
C ALA A 111 -21.77 16.25 -4.81
N PHE A 112 -21.46 15.02 -4.38
CA PHE A 112 -22.16 13.82 -4.85
C PHE A 112 -23.61 13.74 -4.34
N ARG A 113 -23.84 14.11 -3.07
CA ARG A 113 -25.19 14.21 -2.49
C ARG A 113 -26.08 15.18 -3.25
N ASP A 114 -25.55 16.32 -3.67
CA ASP A 114 -26.28 17.28 -4.51
C ASP A 114 -26.66 16.70 -5.87
N ILE A 115 -25.79 15.89 -6.52
CA ILE A 115 -26.14 15.16 -7.74
C ILE A 115 -27.28 14.16 -7.49
N ARG A 116 -27.25 13.41 -6.38
CA ARG A 116 -28.32 12.45 -6.04
C ARG A 116 -29.67 13.13 -5.81
N ILE A 117 -29.70 14.37 -5.34
CA ILE A 117 -30.93 15.13 -5.04
C ILE A 117 -31.41 15.93 -6.27
N ASN A 118 -30.53 16.71 -6.89
CA ASN A 118 -30.85 17.69 -7.92
C ASN A 118 -30.63 17.17 -9.36
N ARG A 119 -29.97 16.01 -9.51
CA ARG A 119 -29.70 15.32 -10.78
C ARG A 119 -29.14 16.24 -11.87
N GLU A 120 -29.83 16.39 -12.99
CA GLU A 120 -29.42 17.18 -14.16
C GLU A 120 -29.23 18.67 -13.83
N ASN A 121 -29.89 19.14 -12.76
CA ASN A 121 -29.83 20.52 -12.24
C ASN A 121 -28.73 20.74 -11.19
N SER A 122 -28.00 19.69 -10.78
CA SER A 122 -26.87 19.82 -9.85
C SER A 122 -25.78 20.70 -10.45
N ARG A 123 -25.23 21.62 -9.64
CA ARG A 123 -24.05 22.43 -10.02
C ARG A 123 -22.75 21.62 -10.04
N TYR A 124 -22.76 20.41 -9.47
CA TYR A 124 -21.56 19.58 -9.28
C TYR A 124 -21.50 18.39 -10.25
N LYS A 125 -22.45 18.24 -11.18
CA LYS A 125 -22.46 17.12 -12.15
C LYS A 125 -21.15 16.95 -12.91
N ASP A 126 -20.46 18.05 -13.20
CA ASP A 126 -19.18 18.07 -13.92
C ASP A 126 -17.96 17.86 -13.00
N TRP A 127 -18.14 17.73 -11.68
CA TRP A 127 -17.08 17.37 -10.71
C TRP A 127 -16.73 15.88 -10.73
N TYR A 128 -17.56 15.03 -11.34
CA TYR A 128 -17.36 13.58 -11.41
C TYR A 128 -17.25 13.10 -12.86
N CYS A 129 -16.48 12.04 -13.08
CA CYS A 129 -16.28 11.50 -14.42
C CYS A 129 -17.53 10.76 -14.93
N ASN A 130 -17.87 10.99 -16.21
CA ASN A 130 -18.85 10.21 -16.98
C ASN A 130 -20.25 10.07 -16.33
N VAL A 131 -20.73 11.11 -15.65
CA VAL A 131 -22.10 11.16 -15.08
C VAL A 131 -23.14 11.09 -16.20
N ASN A 132 -23.95 10.02 -16.21
CA ASN A 132 -24.99 9.77 -17.20
C ASN A 132 -26.34 9.52 -16.51
N PHE A 133 -27.22 10.49 -16.61
CA PHE A 133 -28.56 10.48 -16.01
C PHE A 133 -29.58 9.53 -16.68
N CYS A 134 -29.23 8.94 -17.82
CA CYS A 134 -30.00 7.87 -18.45
C CYS A 134 -29.49 6.46 -18.06
N GLY A 135 -28.39 6.38 -17.32
CA GLY A 135 -27.84 5.12 -16.79
C GLY A 135 -28.38 4.78 -15.40
N ASN A 136 -27.75 3.79 -14.76
CA ASN A 136 -28.00 3.45 -13.35
C ASN A 136 -26.74 2.81 -12.74
N ASN A 137 -26.72 2.64 -11.41
CA ASN A 137 -25.63 2.04 -10.65
C ASN A 137 -26.16 1.00 -9.66
N SER A 138 -25.27 0.30 -8.94
CA SER A 138 -25.64 -0.78 -8.00
C SER A 138 -26.50 -0.34 -6.81
N TYR A 139 -26.52 0.94 -6.46
CA TYR A 139 -27.39 1.54 -5.43
C TYR A 139 -28.72 2.08 -5.98
N ASN A 140 -28.97 1.93 -7.28
CA ASN A 140 -30.23 2.33 -7.93
C ASN A 140 -30.58 3.84 -7.81
N ASP A 141 -29.60 4.75 -7.90
CA ASP A 141 -29.87 6.21 -7.88
C ASP A 141 -30.52 6.74 -9.18
N GLY A 142 -30.66 5.92 -10.21
CA GLY A 142 -31.20 6.32 -11.52
C GLY A 142 -30.22 7.16 -12.35
N PHE A 143 -28.92 7.04 -12.12
CA PHE A 143 -27.84 7.54 -12.97
C PHE A 143 -26.58 6.68 -12.79
N SER A 144 -25.68 6.68 -13.77
CA SER A 144 -24.36 6.04 -13.69
C SER A 144 -23.24 7.09 -13.68
N TYR A 145 -22.04 6.69 -13.25
CA TYR A 145 -20.83 7.52 -13.19
C TYR A 145 -19.60 6.60 -13.24
N GLU A 146 -18.41 7.16 -13.49
CA GLU A 146 -17.17 6.40 -13.36
C GLU A 146 -16.75 6.30 -11.89
N ASN A 147 -16.37 5.09 -11.48
CA ASN A 147 -15.99 4.76 -10.12
C ASN A 147 -14.53 4.26 -10.06
N TRP A 148 -13.96 4.18 -8.86
CA TRP A 148 -12.65 3.58 -8.66
C TRP A 148 -12.77 2.07 -8.41
N GLY A 149 -11.96 1.28 -9.10
CA GLY A 149 -11.88 -0.18 -8.91
C GLY A 149 -13.13 -1.00 -9.24
N GLY A 150 -14.16 -0.40 -9.86
CA GLY A 150 -15.48 -1.05 -10.04
C GLY A 150 -16.44 -0.84 -8.85
N TYR A 151 -16.02 -0.12 -7.80
CA TYR A 151 -16.80 0.08 -6.59
C TYR A 151 -17.61 1.38 -6.64
N ASP A 152 -18.91 1.29 -6.88
CA ASP A 152 -19.81 2.46 -6.92
C ASP A 152 -19.78 3.32 -5.63
N LEU A 153 -19.31 2.79 -4.50
CA LEU A 153 -19.08 3.56 -3.27
C LEU A 153 -18.08 4.72 -3.47
N LEU A 154 -17.15 4.58 -4.41
CA LEU A 154 -15.98 5.43 -4.60
C LEU A 154 -16.11 6.17 -5.94
N ALA A 155 -16.80 7.31 -5.92
CA ALA A 155 -17.12 8.10 -7.11
C ALA A 155 -15.89 8.89 -7.59
N LYS A 156 -15.46 8.68 -8.83
CA LYS A 156 -14.20 9.25 -9.35
C LYS A 156 -14.33 10.73 -9.68
N LEU A 157 -13.41 11.53 -9.16
CA LEU A 157 -13.37 12.98 -9.40
C LEU A 157 -12.86 13.30 -10.80
N ASN A 158 -13.48 14.32 -11.42
CA ASN A 158 -13.05 14.88 -12.69
C ASN A 158 -11.84 15.82 -12.47
N GLN A 159 -10.65 15.24 -12.48
CA GLN A 159 -9.38 15.95 -12.29
C GLN A 159 -9.07 17.00 -13.38
N HIS A 160 -9.83 17.06 -14.49
CA HIS A 160 -9.71 18.16 -15.45
C HIS A 160 -10.50 19.41 -15.03
N ASN A 161 -11.56 19.28 -14.23
CA ASN A 161 -12.42 20.37 -13.81
C ASN A 161 -11.66 21.40 -12.94
N PRO A 162 -11.62 22.69 -13.31
CA PRO A 162 -10.95 23.72 -12.53
C PRO A 162 -11.49 23.90 -11.10
N GLU A 163 -12.80 23.72 -10.87
CA GLU A 163 -13.38 23.82 -9.53
C GLU A 163 -12.90 22.68 -8.61
N VAL A 164 -12.78 21.46 -9.14
CA VAL A 164 -12.25 20.29 -8.40
C VAL A 164 -10.78 20.50 -8.05
N LYS A 165 -9.97 20.98 -9.01
CA LYS A 165 -8.56 21.34 -8.77
C LYS A 165 -8.42 22.35 -7.65
N GLU A 166 -9.11 23.49 -7.75
CA GLU A 166 -8.97 24.55 -6.76
C GLU A 166 -9.51 24.11 -5.39
N TYR A 167 -10.62 23.37 -5.35
CA TYR A 167 -11.15 22.82 -4.11
C TYR A 167 -10.13 21.93 -3.39
N ILE A 168 -9.43 21.04 -4.09
CA ILE A 168 -8.42 20.18 -3.48
C ILE A 168 -7.14 20.96 -3.13
N CYS A 169 -6.72 21.93 -3.94
CA CYS A 169 -5.66 22.88 -3.57
C CYS A 169 -5.99 23.63 -2.26
N ASP A 170 -7.24 24.08 -2.09
CA ASP A 170 -7.73 24.74 -0.88
C ASP A 170 -7.90 23.80 0.31
N VAL A 171 -8.12 22.50 0.08
CA VAL A 171 -8.05 21.46 1.13
C VAL A 171 -6.61 21.34 1.64
N ILE A 172 -5.62 21.29 0.73
CA ILE A 172 -4.20 21.24 1.12
C ILE A 172 -3.79 22.50 1.90
N ARG A 173 -4.13 23.69 1.39
CA ARG A 173 -3.88 24.96 2.10
C ARG A 173 -4.55 24.98 3.46
N PHE A 174 -5.78 24.47 3.58
CA PHE A 174 -6.48 24.35 4.86
C PHE A 174 -5.75 23.42 5.83
N TRP A 175 -5.32 22.22 5.40
CA TRP A 175 -4.60 21.30 6.28
C TRP A 175 -3.27 21.87 6.80
N VAL A 176 -2.54 22.61 5.96
CA VAL A 176 -1.30 23.27 6.41
C VAL A 176 -1.60 24.43 7.36
N ASN A 177 -2.61 25.26 7.07
CA ASN A 177 -2.95 26.40 7.92
C ASN A 177 -3.55 26.00 9.28
N GLU A 178 -4.36 24.94 9.33
CA GLU A 178 -5.09 24.51 10.53
C GLU A 178 -4.28 23.53 11.40
N TYR A 179 -3.48 22.66 10.78
CA TYR A 179 -2.79 21.55 11.45
C TYR A 179 -1.26 21.59 11.36
N ASP A 180 -0.66 22.52 10.58
CA ASP A 180 0.80 22.62 10.30
C ASP A 180 1.46 21.33 9.78
N ILE A 181 0.75 20.52 8.99
CA ILE A 181 1.30 19.28 8.43
C ILE A 181 2.57 19.53 7.57
N ASP A 182 3.40 18.50 7.43
CA ASP A 182 4.71 18.56 6.77
C ASP A 182 4.75 17.87 5.40
N GLY A 183 3.69 17.16 5.01
CA GLY A 183 3.55 16.57 3.69
C GLY A 183 2.24 15.83 3.48
N ILE A 184 2.06 15.29 2.26
CA ILE A 184 0.89 14.48 1.87
C ILE A 184 1.33 13.21 1.13
N ARG A 185 0.68 12.08 1.45
CA ARG A 185 0.64 10.86 0.64
C ARG A 185 -0.58 10.93 -0.28
N LEU A 186 -0.38 10.85 -1.59
CA LEU A 186 -1.47 10.80 -2.57
C LEU A 186 -1.91 9.35 -2.78
N ASP A 187 -3.17 9.08 -2.49
CA ASP A 187 -3.84 7.79 -2.78
C ASP A 187 -4.00 7.55 -4.28
N ALA A 188 -3.84 6.31 -4.73
CA ALA A 188 -4.06 5.90 -6.12
C ALA A 188 -3.39 6.83 -7.16
N ALA A 189 -2.15 7.25 -6.88
CA ALA A 189 -1.44 8.24 -7.69
C ALA A 189 -1.02 7.68 -9.07
N ASP A 190 -0.98 6.37 -9.25
CA ASP A 190 -0.75 5.72 -10.54
C ASP A 190 -1.85 6.02 -11.59
N VAL A 191 -3.08 6.30 -11.15
CA VAL A 191 -4.23 6.65 -12.01
C VAL A 191 -4.61 8.14 -11.99
N MET A 192 -3.83 8.99 -11.31
CA MET A 192 -4.03 10.44 -11.30
C MET A 192 -3.37 11.13 -12.52
N GLU A 193 -3.99 12.21 -13.00
CA GLU A 193 -3.52 12.98 -14.15
C GLU A 193 -2.24 13.78 -13.82
N PHE A 194 -1.24 13.76 -14.72
CA PHE A 194 0.04 14.44 -14.46
C PHE A 194 -0.09 15.96 -14.33
N GLU A 195 -0.99 16.61 -15.06
CA GLU A 195 -1.28 18.05 -14.90
C GLU A 195 -1.97 18.36 -13.56
N TYR A 196 -2.73 17.40 -13.02
CA TYR A 196 -3.31 17.50 -11.69
C TYR A 196 -2.20 17.40 -10.63
N MET A 197 -1.29 16.42 -10.74
CA MET A 197 -0.11 16.31 -9.86
C MET A 197 0.78 17.54 -9.87
N LYS A 198 1.01 18.15 -11.04
CA LYS A 198 1.78 19.42 -11.14
C LYS A 198 1.11 20.55 -10.37
N ALA A 199 -0.23 20.64 -10.40
CA ALA A 199 -0.95 21.61 -9.58
C ALA A 199 -0.75 21.35 -8.08
N LEU A 200 -0.88 20.10 -7.63
CA LEU A 200 -0.61 19.73 -6.23
C LEU A 200 0.85 20.00 -5.83
N ARG A 201 1.82 19.76 -6.71
CA ARG A 201 3.24 20.06 -6.47
C ARG A 201 3.51 21.56 -6.37
N ASN A 202 2.84 22.37 -7.19
CA ASN A 202 2.94 23.83 -7.09
C ASN A 202 2.40 24.32 -5.74
N VAL A 203 1.26 23.78 -5.27
CA VAL A 203 0.73 24.10 -3.94
C VAL A 203 1.66 23.61 -2.83
N ALA A 204 2.22 22.40 -2.93
CA ALA A 204 3.24 21.91 -1.98
C ALA A 204 4.43 22.87 -1.85
N ASN A 205 4.92 23.39 -2.99
CA ASN A 205 6.00 24.38 -3.02
C ASN A 205 5.57 25.78 -2.49
N GLU A 206 4.28 26.11 -2.52
CA GLU A 206 3.68 27.37 -2.03
C GLU A 206 3.51 27.36 -0.50
N VAL A 207 2.95 26.28 0.05
CA VAL A 207 2.43 26.25 1.43
C VAL A 207 3.51 26.14 2.51
N LYS A 208 4.55 25.34 2.30
CA LYS A 208 5.62 25.12 3.28
C LYS A 208 6.92 24.77 2.55
N LYS A 209 8.05 25.32 3.00
CA LYS A 209 9.36 24.91 2.46
C LYS A 209 9.60 23.43 2.81
N ASP A 210 10.10 22.66 1.85
CA ASP A 210 10.42 21.25 1.99
C ASP A 210 9.16 20.40 2.35
N PHE A 211 7.95 20.85 1.94
CA PHE A 211 6.71 20.09 2.07
C PHE A 211 6.75 18.82 1.23
N TRP A 212 6.64 17.66 1.88
CA TRP A 212 6.82 16.40 1.19
C TRP A 212 5.56 15.98 0.42
N LEU A 213 5.77 15.34 -0.73
CA LEU A 213 4.68 14.87 -1.58
C LEU A 213 5.07 13.52 -2.16
N MET A 214 4.42 12.47 -1.67
CA MET A 214 4.63 11.08 -2.09
C MET A 214 3.37 10.57 -2.77
N GLY A 215 3.51 9.76 -3.82
CA GLY A 215 2.37 9.04 -4.42
C GLY A 215 2.40 7.54 -4.12
N GLU A 216 1.23 6.95 -3.97
CA GLU A 216 1.08 5.51 -4.18
C GLU A 216 1.19 5.17 -5.67
N VAL A 217 2.20 4.37 -6.01
CA VAL A 217 2.37 3.80 -7.34
C VAL A 217 2.75 2.33 -7.20
N ILE A 218 1.80 1.43 -7.50
CA ILE A 218 1.98 -0.01 -7.33
C ILE A 218 2.87 -0.65 -8.41
N HIS A 219 2.89 -0.09 -9.62
CA HIS A 219 3.59 -0.66 -10.77
C HIS A 219 3.96 0.38 -11.85
N GLY A 220 4.84 -0.01 -12.78
CA GLY A 220 5.23 0.79 -13.93
C GLY A 220 6.51 1.59 -13.70
N ASN A 221 6.82 2.50 -14.63
CA ASN A 221 8.07 3.26 -14.60
C ASN A 221 7.97 4.48 -13.65
N TYR A 222 8.54 4.36 -12.44
CA TYR A 222 8.47 5.37 -11.38
C TYR A 222 9.00 6.76 -11.77
N SER A 223 9.92 6.88 -12.75
CA SER A 223 10.44 8.19 -13.22
C SER A 223 9.37 9.11 -13.82
N ARG A 224 8.25 8.55 -14.29
CA ARG A 224 7.10 9.33 -14.78
C ARG A 224 6.48 10.19 -13.67
N TRP A 225 6.51 9.69 -12.43
CA TRP A 225 5.92 10.31 -11.26
C TRP A 225 6.94 11.04 -10.39
N VAL A 226 8.15 10.48 -10.23
CA VAL A 226 9.23 11.04 -9.40
C VAL A 226 10.13 11.93 -10.26
N ASN A 227 9.99 13.25 -10.10
CA ASN A 227 10.83 14.26 -10.75
C ASN A 227 10.61 15.64 -10.09
N GLU A 228 11.30 16.67 -10.59
CA GLU A 228 11.22 18.05 -10.09
C GLU A 228 9.81 18.67 -10.23
N GLY A 229 9.01 18.23 -11.20
CA GLY A 229 7.70 18.82 -11.52
C GLY A 229 6.48 18.12 -10.93
N THR A 230 6.58 16.84 -10.53
CA THR A 230 5.46 16.06 -9.96
C THR A 230 5.73 15.65 -8.52
N LEU A 231 6.18 14.43 -8.22
CA LEU A 231 6.27 13.92 -6.85
C LEU A 231 7.72 13.88 -6.34
N HIS A 232 7.90 14.04 -5.03
CA HIS A 232 9.21 13.91 -4.37
C HIS A 232 9.61 12.44 -4.20
N SER A 233 8.63 11.55 -4.08
CA SER A 233 8.84 10.10 -3.87
C SER A 233 7.61 9.30 -4.32
N VAL A 234 7.76 7.98 -4.46
CA VAL A 234 6.65 7.03 -4.57
C VAL A 234 6.91 5.78 -3.73
N THR A 235 5.84 5.05 -3.43
CA THR A 235 5.87 3.73 -2.76
C THR A 235 6.64 2.69 -3.57
N ASN A 236 7.72 2.15 -2.99
CA ASN A 236 8.62 1.21 -3.66
C ASN A 236 8.12 -0.24 -3.60
N TYR A 237 6.95 -0.51 -4.20
CA TYR A 237 6.36 -1.85 -4.25
C TYR A 237 7.28 -2.88 -4.92
N MET A 238 8.12 -2.47 -5.89
CA MET A 238 9.14 -3.32 -6.51
C MET A 238 10.16 -3.85 -5.48
N LEU A 239 10.78 -2.96 -4.69
CA LEU A 239 11.74 -3.39 -3.67
C LEU A 239 11.07 -4.16 -2.53
N HIS A 240 9.87 -3.75 -2.09
CA HIS A 240 9.07 -4.54 -1.14
C HIS A 240 8.91 -5.99 -1.63
N LYS A 241 8.56 -6.19 -2.91
CA LYS A 241 8.43 -7.54 -3.50
C LYS A 241 9.73 -8.30 -3.37
N ALA A 242 10.81 -7.73 -3.92
CA ALA A 242 12.12 -8.37 -3.95
C ALA A 242 12.63 -8.71 -2.54
N LEU A 243 12.40 -7.85 -1.55
CA LEU A 243 12.80 -8.09 -0.17
C LEU A 243 12.14 -9.35 0.40
N TYR A 244 10.81 -9.52 0.32
CA TYR A 244 10.20 -10.72 0.91
C TYR A 244 10.49 -11.98 0.09
N SER A 245 10.43 -11.94 -1.25
CA SER A 245 10.64 -13.14 -2.07
C SER A 245 12.10 -13.56 -2.14
N GLY A 246 13.04 -12.62 -2.25
CA GLY A 246 14.47 -12.92 -2.21
C GLY A 246 14.89 -13.61 -0.90
N HIS A 247 14.22 -13.31 0.21
CA HIS A 247 14.43 -14.00 1.49
C HIS A 247 13.75 -15.38 1.55
N ASN A 248 12.52 -15.52 1.02
CA ASN A 248 11.79 -16.79 1.03
C ASN A 248 12.37 -17.83 0.04
N ASP A 249 12.73 -17.38 -1.16
CA ASP A 249 13.21 -18.21 -2.28
C ASP A 249 14.74 -18.34 -2.29
N HIS A 250 15.44 -17.78 -1.29
CA HIS A 250 16.90 -17.79 -1.16
C HIS A 250 17.60 -17.24 -2.42
N ASN A 251 17.18 -16.06 -2.85
CA ASN A 251 17.56 -15.46 -4.13
C ASN A 251 17.83 -13.94 -4.01
N TYR A 252 19.00 -13.57 -3.46
CA TYR A 252 19.41 -12.16 -3.45
C TYR A 252 19.75 -11.57 -4.83
N PHE A 253 19.87 -12.38 -5.90
CA PHE A 253 19.99 -11.85 -7.27
C PHE A 253 18.73 -11.06 -7.67
N GLU A 254 17.55 -11.45 -7.19
CA GLU A 254 16.32 -10.67 -7.39
C GLU A 254 16.43 -9.28 -6.73
N VAL A 255 16.93 -9.21 -5.50
CA VAL A 255 17.08 -7.94 -4.78
C VAL A 255 18.12 -7.05 -5.45
N ALA A 256 19.28 -7.60 -5.79
CA ALA A 256 20.35 -6.89 -6.50
C ALA A 256 19.90 -6.36 -7.86
N HIS A 257 19.16 -7.16 -8.64
CA HIS A 257 18.56 -6.73 -9.91
C HIS A 257 17.55 -5.60 -9.69
N THR A 258 16.67 -5.74 -8.71
CA THR A 258 15.62 -4.74 -8.41
C THR A 258 16.21 -3.40 -7.98
N ILE A 259 17.26 -3.40 -7.15
CA ILE A 259 17.97 -2.17 -6.76
C ILE A 259 18.53 -1.46 -7.99
N LYS A 260 19.26 -2.19 -8.85
CA LYS A 260 19.86 -1.62 -10.07
C LYS A 260 18.80 -1.10 -11.03
N TYR A 261 17.73 -1.86 -11.26
CA TYR A 261 16.61 -1.45 -12.11
C TYR A 261 15.90 -0.19 -11.60
N VAL A 262 15.71 -0.06 -10.29
CA VAL A 262 15.12 1.13 -9.68
C VAL A 262 16.06 2.34 -9.75
N ASP A 263 17.36 2.16 -9.53
CA ASP A 263 18.35 3.24 -9.64
C ASP A 263 18.53 3.72 -11.10
N ASP A 264 18.66 2.81 -12.06
CA ASP A 264 18.69 3.12 -13.50
C ASP A 264 17.42 3.85 -13.96
N MET A 265 16.28 3.57 -13.32
CA MET A 265 14.98 4.16 -13.64
C MET A 265 14.80 5.57 -13.06
N VAL A 266 15.04 5.76 -11.76
CA VAL A 266 14.72 6.99 -11.02
C VAL A 266 15.94 7.92 -10.88
N GLY A 267 17.14 7.35 -10.90
CA GLY A 267 18.40 8.02 -10.65
C GLY A 267 18.65 8.35 -9.17
N ASN A 268 19.93 8.36 -8.80
CA ASN A 268 20.42 8.61 -7.44
C ASN A 268 19.97 9.95 -6.79
N ASN A 269 19.33 10.86 -7.53
CA ASN A 269 18.84 12.15 -7.01
C ASN A 269 17.53 12.05 -6.20
N PHE A 270 16.72 10.99 -6.39
CA PHE A 270 15.43 10.87 -5.70
C PHE A 270 15.37 9.59 -4.86
N ARG A 271 14.87 9.70 -3.63
CA ARG A 271 14.74 8.58 -2.70
C ARG A 271 13.30 8.07 -2.70
N LEU A 272 13.12 6.79 -3.01
CA LEU A 272 11.80 6.13 -2.92
C LEU A 272 11.43 5.76 -1.49
N TYR A 273 10.13 5.67 -1.22
CA TYR A 273 9.58 5.22 0.05
C TYR A 273 9.61 3.69 0.11
N SER A 274 10.58 3.16 0.84
CA SER A 274 10.86 1.73 0.96
C SER A 274 10.23 1.17 2.23
N PHE A 275 9.47 0.09 2.09
CA PHE A 275 8.75 -0.58 3.18
C PHE A 275 8.80 -2.10 2.96
N VAL A 276 8.38 -2.86 3.97
CA VAL A 276 8.29 -4.34 3.93
C VAL A 276 6.86 -4.85 4.10
N ASP A 277 5.98 -4.03 4.68
CA ASP A 277 4.54 -4.19 4.75
C ASP A 277 3.81 -2.84 4.93
N ASN A 278 2.49 -2.85 4.77
CA ASN A 278 1.62 -1.68 4.92
C ASN A 278 0.16 -2.14 5.18
N HIS A 279 -0.82 -1.24 5.09
CA HIS A 279 -2.22 -1.57 5.34
C HIS A 279 -2.95 -2.33 4.20
N ASP A 280 -2.27 -2.60 3.08
CA ASP A 280 -2.80 -3.27 1.88
C ASP A 280 -2.06 -4.54 1.47
N VAL A 281 -0.95 -4.88 2.14
CA VAL A 281 -0.19 -6.11 1.90
C VAL A 281 -0.01 -6.92 3.18
N GLU A 282 0.12 -8.24 3.04
CA GLU A 282 0.39 -9.15 4.17
C GLU A 282 1.60 -8.69 5.00
N ARG A 283 1.45 -8.72 6.34
CA ARG A 283 2.48 -8.27 7.28
C ARG A 283 3.77 -9.07 7.11
N ILE A 284 4.92 -8.40 7.19
CA ILE A 284 6.22 -9.01 6.87
C ILE A 284 6.51 -10.22 7.74
N TYR A 285 6.13 -10.18 9.01
CA TYR A 285 6.34 -11.31 9.92
C TYR A 285 5.52 -12.54 9.51
N THR A 286 4.29 -12.39 9.00
CA THR A 286 3.49 -13.50 8.44
C THR A 286 4.05 -13.99 7.11
N LYS A 287 4.49 -13.07 6.27
CA LYS A 287 4.93 -13.30 4.88
C LYS A 287 6.25 -14.06 4.75
N LEU A 288 7.09 -14.01 5.79
CA LEU A 288 8.37 -14.73 5.83
C LEU A 288 8.17 -16.20 6.22
N ASN A 289 8.66 -17.11 5.37
CA ASN A 289 8.65 -18.55 5.60
C ASN A 289 9.51 -18.95 6.80
N ASN A 290 10.61 -18.22 7.03
CA ASN A 290 11.49 -18.35 8.19
C ASN A 290 11.48 -17.03 8.97
N LYS A 291 10.95 -17.04 10.20
CA LYS A 291 10.84 -15.83 11.03
C LYS A 291 12.20 -15.20 11.36
N ALA A 292 13.29 -15.98 11.36
CA ALA A 292 14.64 -15.45 11.55
C ALA A 292 15.08 -14.49 10.43
N HIS A 293 14.51 -14.61 9.23
CA HIS A 293 14.77 -13.69 8.12
C HIS A 293 14.30 -12.25 8.40
N PHE A 294 13.52 -12.01 9.48
CA PHE A 294 13.19 -10.66 9.95
C PHE A 294 14.46 -9.80 10.14
N VAL A 295 15.56 -10.38 10.62
CA VAL A 295 16.82 -9.67 10.85
C VAL A 295 17.44 -9.15 9.55
N PRO A 296 17.83 -9.99 8.57
CA PRO A 296 18.42 -9.50 7.32
C PRO A 296 17.46 -8.63 6.51
N VAL A 297 16.14 -8.90 6.50
CA VAL A 297 15.14 -8.02 5.84
C VAL A 297 15.21 -6.60 6.36
N HIS A 298 15.20 -6.40 7.68
CA HIS A 298 15.23 -5.05 8.26
C HIS A 298 16.61 -4.39 8.14
N ILE A 299 17.71 -5.15 8.20
CA ILE A 299 19.04 -4.62 7.87
C ILE A 299 19.04 -4.04 6.46
N MET A 300 18.52 -4.77 5.48
CA MET A 300 18.42 -4.29 4.09
C MET A 300 17.50 -3.07 3.97
N LEU A 301 16.32 -3.07 4.59
CA LEU A 301 15.39 -1.94 4.59
C LEU A 301 16.06 -0.63 5.05
N TYR A 302 16.88 -0.67 6.11
CA TYR A 302 17.52 0.51 6.68
C TYR A 302 18.80 0.96 5.94
N THR A 303 19.44 0.08 5.18
CA THR A 303 20.79 0.33 4.61
C THR A 303 20.85 0.39 3.09
N LEU A 304 19.82 -0.10 2.38
CA LEU A 304 19.65 0.14 0.95
C LEU A 304 19.29 1.61 0.65
N PRO A 305 19.49 2.08 -0.61
CA PRO A 305 19.02 3.38 -1.05
C PRO A 305 17.49 3.53 -0.92
N GLY A 306 17.05 4.70 -0.43
CA GLY A 306 15.64 5.00 -0.18
C GLY A 306 15.39 5.58 1.22
N ILE A 307 14.13 5.86 1.50
CA ILE A 307 13.58 6.32 2.78
C ILE A 307 12.88 5.10 3.42
N PRO A 308 13.40 4.52 4.51
CA PRO A 308 12.77 3.37 5.17
C PRO A 308 11.49 3.78 5.89
N ALA A 309 10.51 2.89 5.88
CA ALA A 309 9.26 3.03 6.60
C ALA A 309 8.88 1.74 7.34
N ILE A 310 8.40 1.90 8.58
CA ILE A 310 7.86 0.84 9.43
C ILE A 310 6.35 1.00 9.52
N TYR A 311 5.58 -0.06 9.27
CA TYR A 311 4.14 -0.07 9.49
C TYR A 311 3.83 -0.48 10.94
N TYR A 312 2.90 0.22 11.58
CA TYR A 312 2.66 0.09 13.02
C TYR A 312 2.40 -1.37 13.44
N GLY A 313 3.07 -1.81 14.50
CA GLY A 313 3.01 -3.17 15.00
C GLY A 313 3.99 -4.16 14.34
N SER A 314 4.55 -3.85 13.18
CA SER A 314 5.54 -4.73 12.53
C SER A 314 6.86 -4.75 13.31
N GLU A 315 7.17 -3.69 14.04
CA GLU A 315 8.26 -3.60 15.02
C GLU A 315 8.10 -4.50 16.25
N PHE A 316 6.91 -5.06 16.49
CA PHE A 316 6.68 -6.07 17.52
C PHE A 316 6.67 -7.50 16.99
N GLY A 317 6.69 -7.68 15.66
CA GLY A 317 6.48 -8.98 15.01
C GLY A 317 5.01 -9.39 14.94
N ILE A 318 4.07 -8.44 14.80
CA ILE A 318 2.65 -8.76 14.68
C ILE A 318 2.36 -9.48 13.35
N GLU A 319 1.55 -10.53 13.42
CA GLU A 319 1.03 -11.26 12.26
C GLU A 319 -0.26 -10.63 11.72
N GLY A 320 -0.46 -10.77 10.41
CA GLY A 320 -1.63 -10.29 9.69
C GLY A 320 -1.59 -10.77 8.24
N ARG A 321 -2.56 -11.61 7.87
CA ARG A 321 -2.74 -12.18 6.53
C ARG A 321 -3.74 -11.36 5.71
N LYS A 322 -3.40 -11.06 4.45
CA LYS A 322 -4.39 -10.49 3.53
C LYS A 322 -5.42 -11.56 3.16
N GLU A 323 -6.68 -11.34 3.54
CA GLU A 323 -7.78 -12.26 3.24
C GLU A 323 -8.55 -11.80 2.00
N GLN A 324 -9.31 -12.70 1.37
CA GLN A 324 -10.02 -12.41 0.12
C GLN A 324 -11.07 -11.29 0.24
N PHE A 325 -11.63 -11.10 1.44
CA PHE A 325 -12.73 -10.16 1.72
C PHE A 325 -12.49 -9.30 2.96
N SER A 326 -11.28 -9.31 3.54
CA SER A 326 -10.95 -8.53 4.73
C SER A 326 -9.46 -8.20 4.83
N ASP A 327 -9.19 -6.94 5.15
CA ASP A 327 -7.86 -6.44 5.54
C ASP A 327 -7.77 -6.23 7.08
N ASP A 328 -8.76 -6.69 7.86
CA ASP A 328 -8.83 -6.46 9.32
C ASP A 328 -7.54 -6.89 10.05
N SER A 329 -6.99 -8.06 9.67
CA SER A 329 -5.78 -8.59 10.31
C SER A 329 -4.52 -7.78 9.97
N LEU A 330 -4.53 -7.00 8.88
CA LEU A 330 -3.49 -6.04 8.56
C LEU A 330 -3.61 -4.78 9.44
N ARG A 331 -4.80 -4.49 9.94
CA ARG A 331 -5.19 -3.23 10.60
C ARG A 331 -5.66 -3.44 12.06
N PRO A 332 -4.92 -4.18 12.92
CA PRO A 332 -5.33 -4.48 14.29
C PRO A 332 -5.32 -3.24 15.19
N ALA A 333 -6.10 -3.28 16.27
CA ALA A 333 -6.06 -2.30 17.34
C ALA A 333 -4.93 -2.62 18.32
N LEU A 334 -4.15 -1.60 18.73
CA LEU A 334 -3.04 -1.74 19.67
C LEU A 334 -3.23 -0.81 20.87
N ASN A 335 -2.92 -1.30 22.07
CA ASN A 335 -2.87 -0.49 23.28
C ASN A 335 -1.42 -0.18 23.64
N TYR A 336 -1.11 1.09 23.92
CA TYR A 336 0.24 1.54 24.24
C TYR A 336 0.85 0.82 25.45
N GLU A 337 0.07 0.56 26.50
CA GLU A 337 0.61 -0.01 27.74
C GLU A 337 1.13 -1.45 27.56
N ASP A 338 0.62 -2.20 26.58
CA ASP A 338 1.12 -3.55 26.24
C ASP A 338 2.53 -3.52 25.63
N TYR A 339 2.87 -2.42 24.94
CA TYR A 339 4.12 -2.28 24.16
C TYR A 339 5.10 -1.24 24.73
N LYS A 340 4.74 -0.54 25.81
CA LYS A 340 5.50 0.56 26.42
C LYS A 340 6.98 0.27 26.73
N ASN A 341 7.31 -0.98 27.05
CA ASN A 341 8.68 -1.42 27.36
C ASN A 341 9.35 -2.22 26.23
N SER A 342 8.70 -2.36 25.07
CA SER A 342 9.09 -3.20 23.93
C SER A 342 10.53 -3.02 23.46
N VAL A 343 11.05 -1.80 23.45
CA VAL A 343 12.45 -1.50 23.08
C VAL A 343 13.47 -2.29 23.92
N ASN A 344 13.11 -2.62 25.16
CA ASN A 344 13.94 -3.40 26.08
C ASN A 344 13.50 -4.87 26.22
N THR A 345 12.23 -5.20 25.96
CA THR A 345 11.66 -6.54 26.18
C THR A 345 11.45 -7.37 24.92
N ASN A 346 11.33 -6.75 23.74
CA ASN A 346 11.08 -7.42 22.46
C ASN A 346 12.32 -7.31 21.55
N PRO A 347 12.89 -8.45 21.09
CA PRO A 347 14.10 -8.43 20.26
C PRO A 347 13.90 -7.79 18.89
N TYR A 348 12.69 -7.85 18.31
CA TYR A 348 12.36 -7.19 17.04
C TYR A 348 12.39 -5.66 17.18
N THR A 349 11.83 -5.14 18.27
CA THR A 349 11.81 -3.72 18.56
C THR A 349 13.20 -3.20 18.91
N LYS A 350 13.98 -3.97 19.70
CA LYS A 350 15.39 -3.67 19.99
C LYS A 350 16.22 -3.58 18.71
N LEU A 351 16.01 -4.50 17.76
CA LEU A 351 16.67 -4.48 16.45
C LEU A 351 16.31 -3.20 15.67
N ILE A 352 15.03 -2.89 15.51
CA ILE A 352 14.57 -1.72 14.75
C ILE A 352 15.05 -0.41 15.38
N ALA A 353 14.98 -0.28 16.70
CA ALA A 353 15.54 0.86 17.43
C ALA A 353 17.06 1.01 17.24
N THR A 354 17.77 -0.11 17.14
CA THR A 354 19.21 -0.13 16.85
C THR A 354 19.49 0.31 15.42
N LEU A 355 18.76 -0.21 14.44
CA LEU A 355 18.91 0.17 13.02
C LEU A 355 18.57 1.66 12.77
N GLY A 356 17.55 2.20 13.45
CA GLY A 356 17.24 3.63 13.43
C GLY A 356 18.39 4.49 13.96
N LYS A 357 18.97 4.11 15.11
CA LYS A 357 20.16 4.78 15.67
C LYS A 357 21.38 4.67 14.75
N ILE A 358 21.64 3.51 14.17
CA ILE A 358 22.75 3.30 13.23
C ILE A 358 22.58 4.21 12.00
N ARG A 359 21.40 4.19 11.36
CA ARG A 359 21.11 5.02 10.17
C ARG A 359 21.27 6.51 10.48
N LYS A 360 20.73 6.98 11.61
CA LYS A 360 20.81 8.39 12.03
C LYS A 360 22.25 8.86 12.27
N ASN A 361 23.11 8.00 12.84
CA ASN A 361 24.51 8.33 13.13
C ASN A 361 25.48 8.00 11.99
N THR A 362 25.00 7.53 10.83
CA THR A 362 25.85 7.06 9.73
C THR A 362 25.42 7.66 8.40
N SER A 363 25.92 8.86 8.09
CA SER A 363 25.54 9.63 6.89
C SER A 363 25.71 8.86 5.57
N ALA A 364 26.66 7.92 5.50
CA ALA A 364 26.82 7.01 4.36
C ALA A 364 25.54 6.20 4.04
N LEU A 365 24.77 5.76 5.04
CA LEU A 365 23.54 5.00 4.83
C LEU A 365 22.39 5.84 4.25
N VAL A 366 22.47 7.17 4.36
CA VAL A 366 21.48 8.11 3.81
C VAL A 366 21.92 8.66 2.45
N TYR A 367 23.18 9.09 2.36
CA TYR A 367 23.71 9.89 1.25
C TYR A 367 24.77 9.19 0.41
N GLY A 368 25.34 8.08 0.87
CA GLY A 368 26.45 7.42 0.18
C GLY A 368 26.02 6.60 -1.02
N ASP A 369 26.88 6.57 -2.04
CA ASP A 369 26.72 5.80 -3.26
C ASP A 369 26.62 4.30 -2.94
N PHE A 370 25.70 3.61 -3.61
CA PHE A 370 25.54 2.16 -3.47
C PHE A 370 26.51 1.39 -4.38
N LYS A 371 27.19 0.40 -3.82
CA LYS A 371 28.06 -0.48 -4.60
C LYS A 371 28.03 -1.92 -4.11
N GLU A 372 27.64 -2.83 -4.99
CA GLU A 372 27.72 -4.28 -4.81
C GLU A 372 29.16 -4.77 -4.64
N LEU A 373 29.40 -5.66 -3.66
CA LEU A 373 30.72 -6.24 -3.38
C LEU A 373 30.74 -7.76 -3.59
N ILE A 374 29.76 -8.48 -3.04
CA ILE A 374 29.56 -9.92 -3.20
C ILE A 374 28.07 -10.18 -3.39
N LEU A 375 27.72 -10.97 -4.41
CA LEU A 375 26.36 -11.43 -4.66
C LEU A 375 26.35 -12.96 -4.84
N GLN A 376 25.54 -13.62 -4.02
CA GLN A 376 25.24 -15.05 -4.07
C GLN A 376 23.75 -15.27 -3.74
N ASN A 377 23.25 -16.49 -3.91
CA ASN A 377 21.85 -16.83 -3.63
C ASN A 377 21.43 -16.46 -2.20
N THR A 378 22.21 -16.91 -1.20
CA THR A 378 21.89 -16.86 0.24
C THR A 378 22.66 -15.82 1.04
N TYR A 379 23.57 -15.07 0.40
CA TYR A 379 24.28 -13.99 1.07
C TYR A 379 24.63 -12.86 0.12
N TYR A 380 24.55 -11.65 0.64
CA TYR A 380 24.75 -10.42 -0.12
C TYR A 380 25.57 -9.43 0.69
N ALA A 381 26.55 -8.81 0.03
CA ALA A 381 27.34 -7.75 0.64
C ALA A 381 27.52 -6.58 -0.33
N TYR A 382 27.34 -5.38 0.20
CA TYR A 382 27.42 -4.12 -0.52
C TYR A 382 27.99 -3.04 0.38
N SER A 383 28.45 -1.96 -0.22
CA SER A 383 28.92 -0.76 0.48
C SER A 383 28.03 0.43 0.21
N ARG A 384 28.01 1.35 1.17
CA ARG A 384 27.51 2.71 1.04
C ARG A 384 28.69 3.65 1.28
N THR A 385 29.05 4.47 0.29
CA THR A 385 30.28 5.28 0.32
C THR A 385 30.00 6.76 0.14
N ILE A 386 30.52 7.61 1.03
CA ILE A 386 30.49 9.07 0.89
C ILE A 386 31.83 9.65 1.32
N ASP A 387 32.35 10.64 0.58
CA ASP A 387 33.62 11.36 0.89
C ASP A 387 34.82 10.44 1.24
N GLY A 388 34.88 9.27 0.60
CA GLY A 388 35.91 8.24 0.83
C GLY A 388 35.69 7.33 2.03
N GLN A 389 34.64 7.57 2.82
CA GLN A 389 34.21 6.72 3.93
C GLN A 389 33.25 5.64 3.40
N SER A 390 33.69 4.38 3.39
CA SER A 390 32.86 3.23 2.98
C SER A 390 32.38 2.47 4.21
N VAL A 391 31.06 2.41 4.40
CA VAL A 391 30.37 1.49 5.31
C VAL A 391 30.02 0.23 4.53
N VAL A 392 30.24 -0.96 5.10
CA VAL A 392 30.01 -2.24 4.43
C VAL A 392 28.94 -3.05 5.15
N ILE A 393 27.93 -3.48 4.42
CA ILE A 393 26.81 -4.27 4.90
C ILE A 393 26.97 -5.69 4.39
N ALA A 394 26.75 -6.68 5.24
CA ALA A 394 26.72 -8.09 4.88
C ALA A 394 25.49 -8.77 5.50
N VAL A 395 24.71 -9.46 4.69
CA VAL A 395 23.52 -10.22 5.11
C VAL A 395 23.60 -11.67 4.65
N ASN A 396 23.01 -12.56 5.43
CA ASN A 396 22.99 -14.00 5.25
C ASN A 396 21.60 -14.54 5.59
N ASN A 397 20.92 -15.17 4.64
CA ASN A 397 19.70 -15.95 4.85
C ASN A 397 19.91 -17.45 4.55
N ALA A 398 21.13 -17.95 4.69
CA ALA A 398 21.37 -19.39 4.85
C ALA A 398 21.17 -19.82 6.31
N ASP A 399 20.82 -21.10 6.49
CA ASP A 399 20.78 -21.77 7.79
C ASP A 399 22.18 -22.13 8.36
N GLU A 400 23.26 -21.70 7.71
CA GLU A 400 24.64 -21.88 8.16
C GLU A 400 25.41 -20.56 8.25
N ASP A 401 26.45 -20.53 9.08
CA ASP A 401 27.32 -19.35 9.21
C ASP A 401 28.23 -19.19 7.98
N ILE A 402 28.26 -18.00 7.39
CA ILE A 402 29.02 -17.73 6.16
C ILE A 402 30.21 -16.81 6.46
N SER A 403 31.39 -17.22 5.99
CA SER A 403 32.62 -16.41 6.06
C SER A 403 32.82 -15.65 4.75
N MET A 404 32.96 -14.33 4.83
CA MET A 404 33.11 -13.45 3.67
C MET A 404 34.41 -12.65 3.75
N ARG A 405 35.12 -12.54 2.62
CA ARG A 405 36.26 -11.63 2.45
C ARG A 405 35.78 -10.38 1.70
N LEU A 406 35.44 -9.34 2.46
CA LEU A 406 34.81 -8.13 1.93
C LEU A 406 35.87 -7.07 1.62
N PRO A 407 35.94 -6.54 0.38
CA PRO A 407 36.81 -5.41 0.07
C PRO A 407 36.31 -4.13 0.75
N VAL A 408 37.24 -3.33 1.28
CA VAL A 408 36.95 -2.10 2.04
C VAL A 408 37.78 -0.92 1.55
N SER A 409 37.46 0.30 2.01
CA SER A 409 38.27 1.50 1.75
C SER A 409 39.59 1.49 2.55
N ASN A 410 40.41 2.54 2.39
CA ASN A 410 41.75 2.70 2.97
C ASN A 410 41.82 2.83 4.51
N GLU A 411 40.83 2.30 5.22
CA GLU A 411 40.74 2.31 6.68
C GLU A 411 41.46 1.09 7.29
N THR A 412 41.83 1.20 8.57
CA THR A 412 42.68 0.18 9.24
C THR A 412 41.87 -0.83 10.07
N GLU A 413 40.70 -0.42 10.55
CA GLU A 413 39.83 -1.22 11.41
C GLU A 413 38.36 -0.84 11.17
N TYR A 414 37.50 -1.85 11.21
CA TYR A 414 36.04 -1.71 11.17
C TYR A 414 35.45 -2.28 12.47
N THR A 415 34.35 -1.68 12.92
CA THR A 415 33.53 -2.17 14.03
C THR A 415 32.14 -2.56 13.49
N GLY A 416 31.65 -3.74 13.86
CA GLY A 416 30.29 -4.19 13.57
C GLY A 416 29.29 -3.45 14.47
N ALA A 417 28.33 -2.74 13.87
CA ALA A 417 27.42 -1.86 14.60
C ALA A 417 26.33 -2.61 15.39
N LEU A 418 26.07 -3.89 15.09
CA LEU A 418 25.11 -4.74 15.81
C LEU A 418 25.79 -5.64 16.86
N SER A 419 27.01 -6.12 16.59
CA SER A 419 27.77 -7.03 17.46
C SER A 419 28.80 -6.35 18.36
N GLY A 420 29.29 -5.16 17.99
CA GLY A 420 30.48 -4.54 18.57
C GLY A 420 31.80 -5.23 18.22
N GLU A 421 31.80 -6.25 17.34
CA GLU A 421 33.02 -6.95 16.92
C GLU A 421 33.95 -6.01 16.16
N LYS A 422 35.26 -6.11 16.41
CA LYS A 422 36.29 -5.34 15.70
C LYS A 422 37.11 -6.22 14.77
N VAL A 423 37.23 -5.79 13.52
CA VAL A 423 37.98 -6.51 12.48
C VAL A 423 39.02 -5.59 11.82
N SER A 424 40.26 -6.05 11.80
CA SER A 424 41.37 -5.32 11.17
C SER A 424 41.42 -5.56 9.66
N VAL A 425 41.76 -4.53 8.90
CA VAL A 425 41.87 -4.61 7.44
C VAL A 425 43.19 -5.27 7.04
N ASN A 426 43.11 -6.32 6.22
CA ASN A 426 44.24 -7.09 5.71
C ASN A 426 44.14 -7.17 4.17
N ASP A 427 45.18 -6.72 3.47
CA ASP A 427 45.22 -6.65 1.99
C ASP A 427 43.98 -5.97 1.37
N GLY A 428 43.55 -4.86 1.97
CA GLY A 428 42.38 -4.07 1.53
C GLY A 428 41.02 -4.77 1.76
N CYS A 429 40.97 -5.84 2.55
CA CYS A 429 39.74 -6.57 2.87
C CYS A 429 39.56 -6.75 4.38
N ILE A 430 38.32 -6.89 4.83
CA ILE A 430 37.98 -7.50 6.13
C ILE A 430 37.54 -8.94 5.90
N ASN A 431 37.91 -9.84 6.81
CA ASN A 431 37.36 -11.20 6.85
C ASN A 431 36.35 -11.26 7.98
N VAL A 432 35.10 -11.54 7.67
CA VAL A 432 33.98 -11.49 8.62
C VAL A 432 33.21 -12.80 8.58
N LYS A 433 32.63 -13.19 9.72
CA LYS A 433 31.76 -14.36 9.82
C LYS A 433 30.35 -13.91 10.18
N VAL A 434 29.44 -13.97 9.22
CA VAL A 434 28.02 -13.64 9.43
C VAL A 434 27.29 -14.90 9.84
N ALA A 435 26.57 -14.86 10.96
CA ALA A 435 25.83 -16.02 11.45
C ALA A 435 24.67 -16.40 10.51
N ALA A 436 24.19 -17.64 10.60
CA ALA A 436 22.95 -18.05 9.94
C ALA A 436 21.81 -17.05 10.17
N ASN A 437 21.01 -16.76 9.14
CA ASN A 437 19.81 -15.92 9.19
C ASN A 437 20.01 -14.55 9.90
N SER A 438 21.11 -13.85 9.58
CA SER A 438 21.53 -12.62 10.25
C SER A 438 22.22 -11.63 9.29
N GLY A 439 22.73 -10.51 9.82
CA GLY A 439 23.58 -9.60 9.08
C GLY A 439 24.37 -8.67 10.03
N GLU A 440 25.27 -7.89 9.46
CA GLU A 440 26.09 -6.91 10.18
C GLU A 440 26.39 -5.68 9.30
N ILE A 441 26.55 -4.53 9.96
CA ILE A 441 26.88 -3.23 9.37
C ILE A 441 28.26 -2.82 9.89
N TRP A 442 29.28 -2.98 9.07
CA TRP A 442 30.67 -2.66 9.38
C TRP A 442 30.96 -1.19 9.11
N ILE A 443 31.19 -0.43 10.17
CA ILE A 443 31.52 1.00 10.13
C ILE A 443 33.02 1.18 10.46
N PRO A 444 33.78 2.04 9.75
CA PRO A 444 35.17 2.31 10.11
C PRO A 444 35.31 2.80 11.55
N THR A 445 36.25 2.27 12.34
CA THR A 445 36.33 2.60 13.79
C THR A 445 36.55 4.10 14.06
N LYS A 446 37.18 4.84 13.12
CA LYS A 446 37.35 6.32 13.24
C LYS A 446 36.03 7.10 13.20
N LEU A 447 34.95 6.49 12.72
CA LEU A 447 33.59 7.05 12.66
C LEU A 447 32.74 6.72 13.89
N ASN A 448 33.27 6.01 14.89
CA ASN A 448 32.52 5.77 16.13
C ASN A 448 32.30 7.09 16.87
N HIS A 449 31.12 7.67 16.65
CA HIS A 449 30.44 8.50 17.64
C HIS A 449 30.35 7.68 18.95
N GLU A 450 30.70 8.28 20.08
CA GLU A 450 30.88 7.59 21.38
C GLU A 450 29.57 7.01 21.98
N ASP A 451 28.44 7.18 21.29
CA ASP A 451 27.07 6.83 21.73
C ASP A 451 26.45 5.59 21.05
N ILE A 452 27.15 4.87 20.16
CA ILE A 452 26.70 3.53 19.71
C ILE A 452 27.01 2.53 20.84
N GLY A 453 26.18 2.58 21.89
CA GLY A 453 26.38 1.81 23.12
C GLY A 453 26.55 0.32 22.83
N SER A 454 27.51 -0.31 23.52
CA SER A 454 27.83 -1.73 23.35
C SER A 454 26.59 -2.58 23.57
N ILE A 455 26.13 -3.21 22.50
CA ILE A 455 24.95 -4.07 22.53
C ILE A 455 25.35 -5.37 23.23
N ASP A 456 24.73 -5.65 24.39
CA ASP A 456 24.61 -7.04 24.86
C ASP A 456 24.03 -7.84 23.69
N SER A 457 24.89 -8.71 23.13
CA SER A 457 24.72 -9.33 21.82
C SER A 457 23.26 -9.69 21.60
N VAL A 458 22.62 -9.10 20.58
CA VAL A 458 21.33 -9.63 20.12
C VAL A 458 21.59 -11.10 19.84
N GLU A 459 20.90 -12.00 20.57
CA GLU A 459 21.05 -13.44 20.39
C GLU A 459 20.39 -13.88 19.08
N THR A 460 20.93 -13.40 17.96
CA THR A 460 20.64 -13.83 16.58
C THR A 460 20.72 -15.34 16.42
N ARG A 461 21.49 -16.00 17.29
CA ARG A 461 21.61 -17.47 17.37
C ARG A 461 20.28 -18.17 17.65
N LYS A 462 19.35 -17.57 18.40
CA LYS A 462 17.98 -18.07 18.64
C LYS A 462 17.05 -16.92 19.04
N MET A 463 16.44 -16.24 18.06
CA MET A 463 15.26 -15.44 18.34
C MET A 463 14.15 -16.39 18.83
N PRO A 464 13.58 -16.19 20.03
CA PRO A 464 12.52 -17.07 20.52
C PRO A 464 11.24 -16.83 19.71
N GLU A 465 10.56 -17.90 19.34
CA GLU A 465 9.16 -17.83 18.94
C GLU A 465 8.37 -17.17 20.09
N LEU A 466 7.71 -16.05 19.80
CA LEU A 466 6.78 -15.43 20.74
C LEU A 466 5.68 -16.45 21.02
N LYS A 467 5.59 -16.91 22.28
CA LYS A 467 4.51 -17.80 22.69
C LYS A 467 3.18 -17.07 22.53
N GLU A 468 2.20 -17.75 21.97
CA GLU A 468 0.80 -17.32 22.00
C GLU A 468 0.34 -17.17 23.45
N THR A 469 0.41 -15.95 23.98
CA THR A 469 -0.22 -15.58 25.26
C THR A 469 -1.09 -14.35 25.10
N VAL A 470 -2.01 -14.43 24.14
CA VAL A 470 -3.31 -13.76 24.21
C VAL A 470 -4.37 -14.83 23.95
N GLU A 471 -4.89 -15.46 25.02
CA GLU A 471 -6.17 -16.16 24.88
C GLU A 471 -7.21 -15.10 24.44
N PRO A 472 -8.06 -15.39 23.43
CA PRO A 472 -9.18 -14.50 23.13
C PRO A 472 -10.04 -14.34 24.39
N PRO A 473 -10.61 -13.14 24.65
CA PRO A 473 -11.29 -12.85 25.90
C PRO A 473 -12.43 -13.85 26.14
N LYS A 474 -12.34 -14.59 27.25
CA LYS A 474 -13.36 -15.56 27.66
C LYS A 474 -14.69 -14.84 27.89
N SER A 475 -15.68 -15.15 27.07
CA SER A 475 -17.06 -14.74 27.25
C SER A 475 -17.65 -15.44 28.48
N THR A 476 -17.64 -14.77 29.64
CA THR A 476 -18.34 -15.23 30.84
C THR A 476 -19.06 -14.07 31.55
N GLU A 477 -20.28 -13.81 31.14
CA GLU A 477 -21.35 -13.51 32.10
C GLU A 477 -22.42 -14.59 31.97
N SER A 478 -22.56 -15.38 33.04
CA SER A 478 -23.61 -16.38 33.19
C SER A 478 -24.89 -15.71 33.70
N VAL A 479 -25.97 -15.77 32.92
CA VAL A 479 -27.31 -15.43 33.40
C VAL A 479 -28.08 -16.73 33.65
N GLU A 480 -28.55 -16.91 34.89
CA GLU A 480 -29.36 -18.07 35.29
C GLU A 480 -30.76 -18.04 34.62
N PRO A 481 -31.40 -19.20 34.38
CA PRO A 481 -32.68 -19.26 33.70
C PRO A 481 -33.84 -18.81 34.61
N VAL A 482 -34.69 -17.91 34.11
CA VAL A 482 -35.94 -17.50 34.75
C VAL A 482 -37.14 -17.91 33.87
N GLU A 483 -38.21 -18.30 34.55
CA GLU A 483 -39.35 -19.05 34.01
C GLU A 483 -40.25 -18.26 33.05
N THR A 484 -40.95 -18.99 32.19
CA THR A 484 -42.03 -18.50 31.33
C THR A 484 -43.28 -18.10 32.13
N PRO A 485 -43.89 -16.93 31.88
CA PRO A 485 -45.28 -16.64 32.23
C PRO A 485 -46.24 -16.87 31.04
N GLU A 486 -47.52 -17.00 31.37
CA GLU A 486 -48.59 -17.52 30.49
C GLU A 486 -49.29 -16.48 29.59
N VAL A 487 -50.04 -17.05 28.65
CA VAL A 487 -51.05 -16.44 27.76
C VAL A 487 -51.99 -15.45 28.47
N VAL A 488 -52.28 -14.33 27.79
CA VAL A 488 -53.47 -13.49 28.06
C VAL A 488 -54.18 -13.18 26.73
N GLU A 489 -55.51 -13.25 26.75
CA GLU A 489 -56.39 -13.16 25.57
C GLU A 489 -56.54 -11.71 25.00
N PRO A 490 -56.89 -11.55 23.71
CA PRO A 490 -57.11 -10.24 23.09
C PRO A 490 -58.54 -9.70 23.31
N VAL A 491 -58.71 -8.38 23.17
CA VAL A 491 -60.00 -7.68 23.31
C VAL A 491 -60.40 -6.96 22.01
N GLU A 492 -61.69 -7.12 21.67
CA GLU A 492 -62.42 -6.55 20.51
C GLU A 492 -62.87 -5.09 20.78
N MET A 493 -63.24 -4.18 19.86
CA MET A 493 -63.49 -4.15 18.40
C MET A 493 -63.47 -2.64 17.96
N PRO A 494 -64.01 -2.09 16.83
CA PRO A 494 -64.86 -2.66 15.76
C PRO A 494 -64.47 -2.38 14.28
N GLU A 495 -65.27 -3.01 13.42
CA GLU A 495 -65.29 -3.10 11.95
C GLU A 495 -65.37 -1.78 11.12
N THR A 496 -65.01 -1.89 9.84
CA THR A 496 -65.99 -1.82 8.73
C THR A 496 -65.47 -2.58 7.50
N GLU A 497 -66.35 -3.29 6.79
CA GLU A 497 -66.06 -4.14 5.63
C GLU A 497 -66.18 -3.38 4.28
N GLU A 498 -65.50 -3.86 3.24
CA GLU A 498 -66.16 -4.45 2.05
C GLU A 498 -65.14 -5.17 1.14
N ALA A 499 -65.57 -6.21 0.41
CA ALA A 499 -64.70 -7.12 -0.34
C ALA A 499 -65.23 -7.41 -1.75
N VAL A 500 -64.34 -7.65 -2.72
CA VAL A 500 -64.68 -8.26 -4.03
C VAL A 500 -63.56 -9.20 -4.52
N GLU A 501 -63.95 -10.35 -5.08
CA GLU A 501 -63.09 -11.47 -5.50
C GLU A 501 -62.31 -11.26 -6.82
N THR A 502 -61.24 -12.05 -6.98
CA THR A 502 -60.53 -12.30 -8.25
C THR A 502 -60.97 -13.61 -8.93
N PRO A 503 -60.90 -13.69 -10.27
CA PRO A 503 -60.54 -14.97 -10.91
C PRO A 503 -59.38 -14.89 -11.94
N LYS A 504 -58.83 -16.08 -12.24
CA LYS A 504 -57.57 -16.36 -12.97
C LYS A 504 -57.56 -16.00 -14.47
N PRO A 505 -56.38 -15.78 -15.08
CA PRO A 505 -56.23 -15.57 -16.53
C PRO A 505 -56.19 -16.87 -17.36
N LYS A 506 -56.45 -16.74 -18.67
CA LYS A 506 -56.19 -17.74 -19.72
C LYS A 506 -55.40 -17.07 -20.86
N GLU A 507 -54.54 -17.84 -21.54
CA GLU A 507 -53.83 -17.43 -22.77
C GLU A 507 -54.81 -17.18 -23.95
N PRO A 508 -54.35 -16.53 -25.05
CA PRO A 508 -54.08 -17.35 -26.25
C PRO A 508 -52.97 -16.88 -27.23
N LEU A 509 -52.25 -17.88 -27.75
CA LEU A 509 -51.97 -18.22 -29.17
C LEU A 509 -51.45 -17.20 -30.24
N ASN A 510 -50.47 -17.71 -31.02
CA ASN A 510 -49.88 -17.22 -32.28
C ASN A 510 -50.85 -17.00 -33.48
N THR A 511 -50.51 -16.11 -34.45
CA THR A 511 -50.07 -16.45 -35.84
C THR A 511 -50.02 -15.29 -36.89
N LEU A 512 -48.88 -15.17 -37.60
CA LEU A 512 -48.68 -14.97 -39.07
C LEU A 512 -49.41 -13.84 -39.88
N LYS A 513 -48.66 -12.90 -40.51
CA LYS A 513 -48.20 -12.93 -41.95
C LYS A 513 -47.58 -11.62 -42.51
N SER A 514 -46.75 -11.81 -43.54
CA SER A 514 -45.80 -10.91 -44.24
C SER A 514 -46.35 -9.86 -45.23
N LYS A 515 -45.51 -8.84 -45.56
CA LYS A 515 -45.15 -8.40 -46.95
C LYS A 515 -44.15 -7.22 -47.05
N GLU A 516 -43.13 -7.36 -47.91
CA GLU A 516 -42.29 -6.32 -48.56
C GLU A 516 -42.67 -6.24 -50.08
N PRO A 517 -41.96 -5.56 -51.04
CA PRO A 517 -40.79 -4.63 -51.00
C PRO A 517 -40.93 -3.33 -51.85
N VAL A 518 -39.93 -2.41 -51.86
CA VAL A 518 -39.50 -1.56 -53.03
C VAL A 518 -38.06 -1.01 -52.82
N GLU A 519 -37.23 -1.03 -53.89
CA GLU A 519 -35.91 -0.37 -54.11
C GLU A 519 -35.76 -0.11 -55.64
N PRO A 520 -34.70 0.51 -56.24
CA PRO A 520 -33.60 1.39 -55.78
C PRO A 520 -33.57 2.73 -56.61
N PRO A 521 -32.47 3.50 -56.91
CA PRO A 521 -31.14 3.09 -57.44
C PRO A 521 -29.85 3.80 -56.89
N GLU A 522 -28.71 3.17 -57.17
CA GLU A 522 -27.30 3.60 -56.99
C GLU A 522 -26.74 4.35 -58.24
N PRO A 523 -25.44 4.77 -58.42
CA PRO A 523 -24.17 4.23 -57.85
C PRO A 523 -22.99 5.21 -57.52
N THR A 524 -21.92 4.73 -56.85
CA THR A 524 -20.54 4.54 -57.42
C THR A 524 -19.50 4.07 -56.39
N GLU A 525 -18.54 3.25 -56.85
CA GLU A 525 -17.66 2.33 -56.10
C GLU A 525 -16.42 2.96 -55.43
N SER A 526 -15.89 2.32 -54.37
CA SER A 526 -14.45 1.97 -54.29
C SER A 526 -14.09 0.85 -53.29
N VAL A 527 -13.91 -0.37 -53.80
CA VAL A 527 -12.94 -1.43 -53.41
C VAL A 527 -12.82 -1.88 -51.93
N GLU A 528 -13.26 -3.11 -51.67
CA GLU A 528 -12.76 -3.98 -50.58
C GLU A 528 -11.76 -5.04 -51.10
N PRO A 529 -10.91 -5.61 -50.21
CA PRO A 529 -10.29 -6.91 -50.41
C PRO A 529 -10.74 -7.96 -49.37
N VAL A 530 -11.72 -8.79 -49.77
CA VAL A 530 -11.85 -10.24 -49.50
C VAL A 530 -11.47 -10.75 -48.09
N GLU A 531 -12.49 -11.07 -47.27
CA GLU A 531 -12.35 -12.05 -46.19
C GLU A 531 -12.24 -13.48 -46.75
N THR A 532 -11.27 -14.26 -46.27
CA THR A 532 -11.26 -15.72 -46.39
C THR A 532 -11.88 -16.36 -45.15
N PRO A 533 -12.65 -17.45 -45.29
CA PRO A 533 -13.36 -18.04 -44.16
C PRO A 533 -12.39 -18.69 -43.16
N GLU A 534 -12.47 -18.28 -41.89
CA GLU A 534 -11.82 -18.98 -40.79
C GLU A 534 -12.41 -20.39 -40.67
N ALA A 535 -11.57 -21.40 -40.88
CA ALA A 535 -11.92 -22.78 -40.59
C ALA A 535 -11.73 -23.03 -39.09
N GLU A 536 -12.80 -23.32 -38.38
CA GLU A 536 -12.75 -23.73 -36.96
C GLU A 536 -11.80 -24.93 -36.79
N ARG A 537 -10.59 -24.66 -36.31
CA ARG A 537 -9.65 -25.71 -35.88
C ARG A 537 -9.99 -26.06 -34.44
N ILE A 538 -10.51 -27.26 -34.25
CA ILE A 538 -10.79 -27.81 -32.93
C ILE A 538 -9.44 -28.08 -32.23
N VAL A 539 -9.03 -27.18 -31.34
CA VAL A 539 -7.86 -27.39 -30.47
C VAL A 539 -8.14 -28.58 -29.56
N ASN A 540 -7.26 -29.56 -29.58
CA ASN A 540 -7.44 -30.83 -28.87
C ASN A 540 -7.09 -30.66 -27.38
N GLU A 541 -8.11 -30.59 -26.51
CA GLU A 541 -8.00 -30.23 -25.07
C GLU A 541 -7.06 -31.10 -24.23
N ASN A 542 -6.53 -32.22 -24.76
CA ASN A 542 -5.57 -33.11 -24.08
C ASN A 542 -4.09 -32.88 -24.48
N THR A 543 -3.77 -31.80 -25.20
CA THR A 543 -2.38 -31.47 -25.58
C THR A 543 -1.70 -30.68 -24.46
N ALA A 544 -0.43 -30.95 -24.15
CA ALA A 544 0.31 -30.15 -23.17
C ALA A 544 0.62 -28.76 -23.76
N TYR A 545 0.55 -27.71 -22.93
CA TYR A 545 0.81 -26.33 -23.38
C TYR A 545 2.22 -26.16 -23.96
N GLU A 546 3.19 -26.92 -23.45
CA GLU A 546 4.57 -26.99 -23.94
C GLU A 546 4.69 -27.42 -25.41
N ASP A 547 3.74 -28.23 -25.90
CA ASP A 547 3.74 -28.80 -27.26
C ASP A 547 2.86 -28.01 -28.25
N MET A 548 2.15 -26.97 -27.78
CA MET A 548 1.31 -26.11 -28.61
C MET A 548 2.12 -25.04 -29.36
N SER A 549 1.64 -24.61 -30.52
CA SER A 549 2.16 -23.44 -31.24
C SER A 549 1.84 -22.11 -30.53
N VAL A 550 2.49 -21.02 -30.97
CA VAL A 550 2.25 -19.66 -30.44
C VAL A 550 0.80 -19.24 -30.67
N GLU A 551 0.27 -19.52 -31.86
CA GLU A 551 -1.08 -19.21 -32.28
C GLU A 551 -2.13 -19.99 -31.46
N GLU A 552 -1.92 -21.29 -31.24
CA GLU A 552 -2.79 -22.13 -30.41
C GLU A 552 -2.79 -21.66 -28.94
N LEU A 553 -1.63 -21.26 -28.39
CA LEU A 553 -1.55 -20.73 -27.03
C LEU A 553 -2.26 -19.37 -26.91
N GLN A 554 -2.17 -18.50 -27.91
CA GLN A 554 -2.88 -17.23 -27.93
C GLN A 554 -4.41 -17.44 -27.95
N GLU A 555 -4.93 -18.38 -28.74
CA GLU A 555 -6.35 -18.74 -28.75
C GLU A 555 -6.80 -19.32 -27.40
N VAL A 556 -6.04 -20.25 -26.82
CA VAL A 556 -6.32 -20.85 -25.51
C VAL A 556 -6.37 -19.78 -24.40
N ILE A 557 -5.44 -18.82 -24.40
CA ILE A 557 -5.45 -17.70 -23.45
C ILE A 557 -6.70 -16.84 -23.64
N LEU A 558 -7.06 -16.49 -24.87
CA LEU A 558 -8.27 -15.68 -25.14
C LEU A 558 -9.56 -16.39 -24.73
N GLU A 559 -9.68 -17.70 -24.94
CA GLU A 559 -10.82 -18.49 -24.45
C GLU A 559 -10.86 -18.59 -22.92
N LYS A 560 -9.72 -18.81 -22.25
CA LYS A 560 -9.67 -18.77 -20.78
C LYS A 560 -10.01 -17.39 -20.22
N MET A 561 -9.56 -16.31 -20.87
CA MET A 561 -9.94 -14.95 -20.50
C MET A 561 -11.45 -14.71 -20.67
N LYS A 562 -12.07 -15.16 -21.77
CA LYS A 562 -13.53 -15.08 -21.98
C LYS A 562 -14.33 -15.81 -20.90
N ARG A 563 -13.86 -16.97 -20.43
CA ARG A 563 -14.50 -17.74 -19.34
C ARG A 563 -14.45 -17.00 -18.00
N ASN A 564 -13.46 -16.14 -17.80
CA ASN A 564 -13.26 -15.36 -16.56
C ASN A 564 -13.79 -13.92 -16.64
N GLY A 565 -14.24 -13.43 -17.80
CA GLY A 565 -14.84 -12.10 -17.95
C GLY A 565 -14.89 -11.58 -19.40
N PRO A 566 -15.46 -10.38 -19.61
CA PRO A 566 -15.50 -9.76 -20.93
C PRO A 566 -14.11 -9.32 -21.40
N VAL A 567 -13.67 -9.86 -22.56
CA VAL A 567 -12.34 -9.56 -23.13
C VAL A 567 -12.41 -8.34 -24.06
N THR A 568 -11.74 -7.27 -23.67
CA THR A 568 -11.62 -6.01 -24.43
C THR A 568 -10.66 -6.15 -25.62
N GLU A 569 -10.73 -5.24 -26.61
CA GLU A 569 -9.83 -5.30 -27.77
C GLU A 569 -8.37 -5.02 -27.37
N TYR A 570 -8.13 -4.20 -26.34
CA TYR A 570 -6.79 -4.01 -25.76
C TYR A 570 -6.21 -5.33 -25.24
N MET A 571 -7.01 -6.13 -24.52
CA MET A 571 -6.59 -7.47 -24.07
C MET A 571 -6.31 -8.42 -25.24
N ARG A 572 -7.06 -8.35 -26.34
CA ARG A 572 -6.77 -9.12 -27.56
C ARG A 572 -5.45 -8.69 -28.20
N GLY A 573 -5.17 -7.39 -28.22
CA GLY A 573 -3.89 -6.82 -28.62
C GLY A 573 -2.73 -7.42 -27.82
N THR A 574 -2.77 -7.33 -26.49
CA THR A 574 -1.71 -7.85 -25.60
C THR A 574 -1.42 -9.34 -25.81
N VAL A 575 -2.44 -10.16 -26.08
CA VAL A 575 -2.23 -11.60 -26.36
C VAL A 575 -1.62 -11.81 -27.75
N ARG A 576 -2.15 -11.16 -28.80
CA ARG A 576 -1.67 -11.28 -30.19
C ARG A 576 -0.24 -10.77 -30.37
N GLU A 577 0.13 -9.70 -29.67
CA GLU A 577 1.47 -9.08 -29.74
C GLU A 577 2.55 -9.92 -29.04
N ASN A 578 2.18 -10.82 -28.12
CA ASN A 578 3.13 -11.69 -27.45
C ASN A 578 3.43 -12.92 -28.32
N THR A 579 4.57 -12.91 -29.03
CA THR A 579 5.04 -14.02 -29.87
C THR A 579 6.03 -14.95 -29.15
N HIS A 580 6.23 -14.80 -27.84
CA HIS A 580 7.21 -15.59 -27.09
C HIS A 580 6.58 -16.83 -26.47
N HIS A 581 6.78 -17.99 -27.12
CA HIS A 581 6.23 -19.30 -26.71
C HIS A 581 6.29 -19.57 -25.20
N GLY A 582 7.47 -19.50 -24.58
CA GLY A 582 7.61 -19.73 -23.13
C GLY A 582 6.82 -18.76 -22.24
N SER A 583 6.63 -17.51 -22.68
CA SER A 583 5.78 -16.54 -21.97
C SER A 583 4.30 -16.92 -22.08
N LEU A 584 3.86 -17.33 -23.26
CA LEU A 584 2.49 -17.80 -23.49
C LEU A 584 2.20 -19.12 -22.73
N VAL A 585 3.15 -20.06 -22.64
CA VAL A 585 2.99 -21.29 -21.85
C VAL A 585 2.79 -20.96 -20.36
N THR A 586 3.60 -20.06 -19.80
CA THR A 586 3.43 -19.59 -18.41
C THR A 586 2.07 -18.90 -18.22
N TRP A 587 1.63 -18.11 -19.19
CA TRP A 587 0.35 -17.38 -19.13
C TRP A 587 -0.86 -18.32 -19.25
N ALA A 588 -0.85 -19.30 -20.17
CA ALA A 588 -1.90 -20.30 -20.29
C ALA A 588 -2.08 -21.14 -19.00
N LYS A 589 -0.96 -21.40 -18.30
CA LYS A 589 -0.93 -22.09 -17.00
C LYS A 589 -1.39 -21.24 -15.82
N SER A 590 -1.31 -19.90 -15.89
CA SER A 590 -1.71 -19.04 -14.76
C SER A 590 -3.22 -18.96 -14.53
N PHE A 591 -4.03 -19.46 -15.47
CA PHE A 591 -5.49 -19.39 -15.40
C PHE A 591 -6.17 -20.59 -14.70
N GLY A 592 -5.42 -21.62 -14.31
CA GLY A 592 -5.97 -22.92 -13.88
C GLY A 592 -6.27 -23.83 -15.06
#